data_AF-A0AA40R931-F1
#
_entry.id   AF-A0AA40R931-F1
#
_cell.length_a   1.000
_cell.length_b   1.000
_cell.length_c   1.000
_cell.angle_alpha   90.00
_cell.angle_beta   90.00
_cell.angle_gamma   90.00
#
_symmetry.space_group_name_H-M   'P 1'
#
loop_
_entity.id
_entity.type
_entity.pdbx_description
1 polymer ?
#
loop_
_entity_poly.entity_id
_entity_poly.type
_entity_poly.pdbx_seq_one_letter_code
_entity_poly.pdbx_strand_id
1 'polypeptide(L)' 'MDHRALLFYLPAYSPELNKIEIVWRQLKYRWCNFVTWTKETIDAELAELLRGYGYAFQTNFS' A
#
# COMPACT_ATOMS: atom_id res chain seq x y z
N MET A 1 20.45 -3.51 21.05
CA MET A 1 18.99 -3.30 21.06
C MET A 1 18.36 -4.63 20.70
N ASP A 2 17.69 -5.30 21.63
CA ASP A 2 16.97 -6.56 21.39
C ASP A 2 15.65 -6.23 20.66
N HIS A 3 15.59 -6.49 19.36
CA HIS A 3 14.36 -6.26 18.58
C HIS A 3 13.49 -7.52 18.67
N ARG A 4 12.50 -7.51 19.56
CA ARG A 4 11.46 -8.54 19.63
C ARG A 4 10.48 -8.38 18.47
N ALA A 5 10.76 -9.02 17.34
CA ALA A 5 9.84 -9.14 16.23
C ALA A 5 8.99 -10.42 16.37
N LEU A 6 7.69 -10.29 16.15
CA LEU A 6 6.76 -11.42 16.05
C LEU A 6 6.45 -11.65 14.57
N LEU A 7 6.71 -12.87 14.10
CA LEU A 7 6.41 -13.27 12.73
C LEU A 7 4.98 -13.78 12.64
N PHE A 8 4.20 -13.19 11.73
CA PHE A 8 2.89 -13.72 11.37
C PHE A 8 3.03 -14.70 10.21
N TYR A 9 2.49 -15.91 10.37
CA TYR A 9 2.45 -16.89 9.30
C TYR A 9 1.48 -16.44 8.20
N LEU A 10 1.96 -16.46 6.95
CA LEU A 10 1.16 -16.22 5.76
C LEU A 10 1.24 -17.48 4.88
N PRO A 11 0.10 -18.12 4.54
CA PRO A 11 0.10 -19.27 3.65
C PRO A 11 0.55 -18.88 2.23
N ALA A 12 1.09 -19.85 1.50
CA ALA A 12 1.55 -19.63 0.14
C ALA A 12 0.38 -19.23 -0.78
N TYR A 13 0.64 -18.31 -1.71
CA TYR A 13 -0.32 -17.85 -2.72
C TYR A 13 -1.61 -17.22 -2.16
N SER A 14 -1.56 -16.66 -0.95
CA SER A 14 -2.69 -15.95 -0.33
C SER A 14 -2.50 -14.43 -0.25
N PRO A 15 -2.44 -13.71 -1.39
CA PRO A 15 -2.31 -12.24 -1.39
C PRO A 15 -3.50 -11.55 -0.72
N GLU A 16 -4.68 -12.17 -0.67
CA GLU A 16 -5.87 -11.68 0.03
C GLU A 16 -5.69 -11.59 1.54
N LEU A 17 -4.76 -12.37 2.12
CA LEU A 17 -4.43 -12.33 3.55
C LEU A 17 -3.30 -11.32 3.85
N ASN A 18 -2.56 -10.88 2.83
CA ASN A 18 -1.49 -9.91 2.98
C ASN A 18 -2.03 -8.48 2.86
N LYS A 19 -2.10 -7.76 3.99
CA LYS A 19 -2.65 -6.40 4.04
C LYS A 19 -1.96 -5.43 3.07
N ILE A 20 -0.65 -5.59 2.82
CA ILE A 20 0.06 -4.69 1.91
C ILE A 20 -0.44 -4.83 0.45
N GLU A 21 -0.83 -6.04 0.04
CA GLU A 21 -1.41 -6.28 -1.29
C GLU A 21 -2.76 -5.59 -1.46
N ILE A 22 -3.57 -5.58 -0.39
CA ILE A 22 -4.86 -4.88 -0.38
C ILE A 22 -4.65 -3.37 -0.55
N VAL A 23 -3.69 -2.78 0.19
CA VAL A 23 -3.36 -1.35 0.08
C VAL A 23 -2.87 -1.02 -1.33
N TRP A 24 -1.95 -1.81 -1.90
CA TRP A 24 -1.45 -1.58 -3.25
C TRP A 24 -2.53 -1.70 -4.32
N ARG A 25 -3.51 -2.59 -4.14
CA ARG A 25 -4.67 -2.69 -5.03
C ARG A 25 -5.52 -1.42 -4.98
N GLN A 26 -5.79 -0.88 -3.78
CA GLN A 26 -6.54 0.38 -3.66
C GLN A 26 -5.77 1.56 -4.26
N LEU A 27 -4.46 1.64 -3.99
CA LEU A 27 -3.58 2.67 -4.52
C LEU A 27 -3.63 2.70 -6.05
N LYS A 28 -3.41 1.55 -6.70
CA LYS A 28 -3.36 1.46 -8.15
C LYS A 28 -4.70 1.73 -8.84
N TYR A 29 -5.80 1.18 -8.30
CA TYR A 29 -7.08 1.17 -9.01
C TYR A 29 -8.09 2.21 -8.53
N ARG A 30 -7.89 2.81 -7.36
CA ARG A 30 -8.85 3.77 -6.78
C ARG A 30 -8.25 5.12 -6.46
N TRP A 31 -7.02 5.19 -5.96
CA TRP A 31 -6.44 6.46 -5.51
C TRP A 31 -5.62 7.13 -6.61
N CYS A 32 -4.94 6.34 -7.44
CA CYS A 32 -4.30 6.88 -8.63
C CYS A 32 -5.36 7.16 -9.69
N ASN A 33 -5.61 8.43 -10.00
CA ASN A 33 -6.61 8.90 -10.97
C ASN A 33 -6.20 8.62 -12.43
N PHE A 34 -5.90 7.36 -12.77
CA PHE A 34 -5.42 6.94 -14.10
C PHE A 34 -4.22 7.75 -14.63
N VAL A 35 -3.49 8.41 -13.73
CA VAL A 35 -2.31 9.21 -14.09
C VAL A 35 -1.16 8.24 -14.35
N THR A 36 -0.59 8.30 -15.54
CA THR A 36 0.67 7.62 -15.84
C THR A 36 1.80 8.41 -15.21
N TRP A 37 2.33 7.92 -14.08
CA TRP A 37 3.56 8.44 -13.52
C TRP A 37 4.74 8.07 -14.41
N THR A 38 5.63 9.03 -14.68
CA THR A 38 6.89 8.72 -15.37
C THR A 38 7.90 8.21 -14.35
N LYS A 39 9.01 7.65 -14.84
CA LYS A 39 10.08 7.17 -13.96
C LYS A 39 10.66 8.28 -13.09
N GLU A 40 10.62 9.51 -13.57
CA GLU A 40 11.18 10.70 -12.91
C GLU A 40 10.23 11.25 -11.84
N THR A 41 8.91 11.05 -11.98
CA THR A 41 7.90 11.61 -11.07
C THR A 41 7.34 10.59 -10.08
N ILE A 42 7.50 9.29 -10.34
CA ILE A 42 6.85 8.23 -9.57
C ILE A 42 7.14 8.31 -8.06
N ASP A 43 8.37 8.63 -7.66
CA ASP A 43 8.74 8.69 -6.25
C ASP A 43 8.05 9.85 -5.52
N ALA A 44 8.01 11.03 -6.16
CA ALA A 44 7.39 12.22 -5.57
C ALA A 44 5.85 12.07 -5.48
N GLU A 45 5.25 11.55 -6.54
CA GLU A 45 3.81 11.28 -6.63
C GLU A 45 3.38 10.21 -5.62
N LEU A 46 4.13 9.11 -5.54
CA LEU A 46 3.90 8.07 -4.55
C LEU A 46 4.04 8.61 -3.13
N ALA A 47 5.05 9.44 -2.85
CA ALA A 47 5.24 10.04 -1.54
C ALA A 47 4.07 10.96 -1.16
N GLU A 48 3.56 11.78 -2.09
CA GLU A 48 2.40 12.63 -1.84
C GLU A 48 1.12 11.81 -1.60
N LEU A 49 0.90 10.78 -2.42
CA LEU A 49 -0.24 9.90 -2.27
C LEU A 49 -0.20 9.16 -0.92
N LEU A 50 0.96 8.64 -0.52
CA LEU A 50 1.15 7.96 0.76
C LEU A 50 1.03 8.92 1.96
N ARG A 51 1.41 10.20 1.82
CA ARG A 51 1.16 11.23 2.85
C ARG A 51 -0.32 11.41 3.15
N GLY A 52 -1.19 11.22 2.15
CA GLY A 52 -2.63 11.28 2.30
C GLY A 52 -3.28 10.03 2.90
N TYR A 53 -2.56 8.92 3.04
CA TYR A 53 -3.11 7.68 3.56
C TYR A 53 -3.48 7.80 5.05
N GLY A 54 -4.66 7.29 5.41
CA GLY A 54 -5.25 7.40 6.76
C GLY A 54 -6.16 8.62 6.94
N TYR A 55 -5.95 9.71 6.19
CA TYR A 55 -6.78 10.90 6.23
C TYR A 55 -7.66 11.05 4.98
N ALA A 56 -7.03 11.21 3.81
CA ALA A 56 -7.71 11.37 2.53
C ALA A 56 -8.07 10.03 1.87
N PHE A 57 -7.26 9.00 2.12
CA PHE A 57 -7.45 7.66 1.56
C PHE A 57 -7.48 6.63 2.67
N GLN A 58 -8.48 5.75 2.65
CA GLN A 58 -8.64 4.70 3.67
C GLN A 58 -8.92 3.36 3.00
N THR A 59 -8.50 2.29 3.66
CA THR A 59 -8.75 0.90 3.24
C THR A 59 -9.44 0.19 4.38
N ASN A 60 -10.55 -0.49 4.07
CA ASN A 60 -11.16 -1.41 5.00
C ASN A 60 -10.51 -2.80 4.84
N PHE A 61 -10.08 -3.37 5.96
CA PHE A 61 -9.49 -4.72 6.04
C PHE A 61 -10.44 -5.73 6.72
N SER A 62 -11.63 -5.28 7.11
CA SER A 62 -12.70 -6.06 7.75
C SER A 62 -13.75 -6.50 6.74
#